data_AF-A0A6J4NKZ6-F1
#
_entry.id   AF-A0A6J4NKZ6-F1
#
_cell.length_a   1.000
_cell.length_b   1.000
_cell.length_c   1.000
_cell.angle_alpha   90.00
_cell.angle_beta   90.00
_cell.angle_gamma   90.00
#
_symmetry.space_group_name_H-M   'P 1'
#
loop_
_entity.id
_entity.type
_entity.pdbx_description
1 polymer ?
#
loop_
_entity_poly.entity_id
_entity_poly.type
_entity_poly.pdbx_seq_one_letter_code
_entity_poly.pdbx_strand_id
1 'polypeptide(L)' 'LGLAVDRIVGMDWLDVEQLHSQNNAPDGMIPFLRGEWMLGAQTQKVLRLLDQVKILRSARWAA' A
#
# COMPACT_ATOMS: atom_id res chain seq x y z
N LEU A 1 5.82 -3.29 17.85
CA LEU A 1 4.60 -2.78 17.18
C LEU A 1 4.59 -3.31 15.75
N GLY A 2 3.50 -3.93 15.30
CA GLY A 2 3.41 -4.57 13.99
C GLY A 2 2.02 -4.44 13.40
N LEU A 3 1.88 -4.71 12.10
CA LEU A 3 0.60 -4.68 11.40
C LEU A 3 0.06 -6.11 11.29
N ALA A 4 -1.14 -6.35 11.80
CA ALA A 4 -1.84 -7.61 11.57
C ALA A 4 -2.29 -7.66 10.10
N VAL A 5 -2.06 -8.79 9.44
CA VAL A 5 -2.46 -9.05 8.06
C VAL A 5 -3.11 -10.43 7.99
N ASP A 6 -4.04 -10.64 7.05
CA ASP A 6 -4.66 -11.95 6.82
C ASP A 6 -3.62 -13.00 6.40
N ARG A 7 -2.74 -12.63 5.47
CA ARG A 7 -1.69 -13.51 4.95
C ARG A 7 -0.54 -12.74 4.29
N ILE A 8 0.61 -13.39 4.20
CA ILE A 8 1.73 -12.97 3.36
C ILE A 8 1.66 -13.79 2.07
N VAL A 9 1.61 -13.13 0.92
CA VAL A 9 1.43 -13.79 -0.39
C VAL A 9 2.76 -14.07 -1.09
N GLY A 10 3.74 -13.19 -0.94
CA GLY A 10 5.04 -13.31 -1.59
C GLY A 10 5.95 -12.11 -1.31
N MET A 11 7.14 -12.15 -1.90
CA MET A 11 8.12 -11.08 -1.85
C MET A 11 8.70 -10.92 -3.25
N ASP A 12 8.83 -9.68 -3.69
CA ASP A 12 9.40 -9.36 -4.99
C ASP A 12 10.17 -8.04 -4.94
N TRP A 13 11.11 -7.87 -5.85
CA TRP A 13 11.81 -6.61 -6.08
C TRP A 13 11.01 -5.79 -7.07
N LEU A 14 10.47 -4.66 -6.61
CA LEU A 14 9.68 -3.77 -7.44
C LEU A 14 10.51 -2.57 -7.86
N ASP A 15 10.39 -2.20 -9.13
CA ASP A 15 11.05 -1.04 -9.70
C ASP A 15 10.42 0.26 -9.16
N VAL A 16 11.25 1.15 -8.63
CA VAL A 16 10.81 2.43 -8.07
C VAL A 16 10.35 3.39 -9.18
N GLU A 17 10.89 3.26 -10.39
CA GLU A 17 10.48 4.09 -11.53
C GLU A 17 9.05 3.77 -11.99
N GLN A 18 8.57 2.57 -11.67
CA GLN A 18 7.20 2.10 -11.94
C GLN A 18 6.24 2.36 -10.77
N LEU A 19 6.67 3.10 -9.73
CA LEU A 19 5.81 3.50 -8.63
C LEU A 19 5.00 4.74 -9.03
N HIS A 20 3.68 4.59 -9.13
CA HIS A 20 2.79 5.66 -9.56
C HIS A 20 2.10 6.32 -8.36
N SER A 21 1.70 7.59 -8.52
CA SER A 21 0.82 8.27 -7.57
C SER A 21 -0.54 7.58 -7.51
N GLN A 22 -1.14 7.58 -6.33
CA GLN A 22 -2.40 6.87 -6.06
C GLN A 22 -3.55 7.54 -6.81
N ASN A 23 -4.13 6.87 -7.80
CA ASN A 23 -5.19 7.50 -8.59
C ASN A 23 -6.59 7.12 -8.11
N ASN A 24 -6.77 5.95 -7.45
CA ASN A 24 -8.11 5.42 -7.11
C ASN A 24 -8.16 4.71 -5.74
N ALA A 25 -7.48 5.22 -4.72
CA ALA A 25 -7.57 4.67 -3.36
C ALA A 25 -8.74 5.31 -2.57
N PRO A 26 -9.44 4.56 -1.68
CA PRO A 26 -10.45 5.14 -0.80
C PRO A 26 -9.85 6.22 0.11
N ASP A 27 -10.58 7.31 0.39
CA ASP A 27 -10.09 8.47 1.15
C ASP A 27 -9.45 8.10 2.49
N GLY A 28 -10.05 7.17 3.23
CA GLY A 28 -9.52 6.69 4.51
C GLY A 28 -8.22 5.89 4.42
N MET A 29 -7.78 5.54 3.22
CA MET A 29 -6.52 4.85 2.93
C MET A 29 -5.45 5.82 2.43
N ILE A 30 -5.83 6.89 1.72
CA ILE A 30 -4.91 7.81 1.02
C ILE A 30 -3.74 8.28 1.90
N PRO A 31 -3.94 8.70 3.18
CA PRO A 31 -2.83 9.19 4.02
C PRO A 31 -1.76 8.14 4.33
N PHE A 32 -2.10 6.86 4.18
CA PHE A 32 -1.30 5.71 4.61
C PHE A 32 -0.58 5.02 3.47
N LEU A 33 -0.53 5.63 2.30
CA LEU A 33 0.09 5.07 1.10
C LEU A 33 1.24 5.95 0.63
N ARG A 34 2.22 5.30 0.00
CA ARG A 34 3.36 5.95 -0.66
C ARG A 34 3.21 5.98 -2.18
N GLY A 35 2.41 5.07 -2.73
CA GLY A 35 2.20 4.91 -4.17
C GLY A 35 1.62 3.54 -4.49
N GLU A 36 1.54 3.22 -5.78
CA GLU A 36 1.05 1.93 -6.25
C GLU A 36 1.71 1.46 -7.55
N TRP A 37 1.80 0.14 -7.73
CA TRP A 37 2.22 -0.50 -8.98
C TRP A 37 1.02 -1.14 -9.66
N MET A 38 0.99 -1.10 -11.00
CA MET A 38 0.03 -1.86 -11.79
C MET A 38 0.58 -3.27 -12.03
N LEU A 39 -0.15 -4.28 -11.58
CA LEU A 39 0.22 -5.68 -11.74
C LEU A 39 -0.38 -6.24 -13.03
N GLY A 40 0.47 -6.39 -14.04
CA GLY A 40 0.15 -7.03 -15.32
C GLY A 40 -0.54 -6.11 -16.34
N ALA A 41 -0.26 -6.30 -17.62
CA ALA A 41 -0.77 -5.45 -18.69
C ALA A 41 -2.28 -5.59 -18.97
N GLN A 42 -2.90 -6.71 -18.56
CA GLN A 42 -4.30 -7.02 -18.83
C GLN A 42 -5.20 -7.00 -17.59
N THR A 43 -4.61 -6.99 -16.40
CA THR A 43 -5.37 -6.99 -15.15
C THR A 43 -5.29 -5.63 -14.50
N GLN A 44 -6.44 -5.01 -14.19
CA GLN A 44 -6.49 -3.79 -13.37
C GLN A 44 -6.16 -4.07 -11.88
N LYS A 45 -5.23 -4.99 -11.62
CA LYS A 45 -4.76 -5.29 -10.29
C LYS A 45 -3.71 -4.25 -9.92
N VAL A 46 -3.83 -3.73 -8.71
CA VAL A 46 -2.97 -2.68 -8.21
C VAL A 46 -2.36 -3.14 -6.90
N LEU A 47 -1.04 -3.04 -6.80
CA LEU A 47 -0.30 -3.29 -5.57
C LEU A 47 0.00 -1.94 -4.91
N ARG A 48 -0.57 -1.70 -3.74
CA ARG A 48 -0.40 -0.43 -3.02
C ARG A 48 0.73 -0.52 -2.02
N LEU A 49 1.66 0.43 -2.09
CA LEU A 49 2.75 0.56 -1.13
C LEU A 49 2.24 1.29 0.11
N LEU A 50 2.17 0.58 1.24
CA LEU A 50 1.78 1.15 2.52
C LEU A 50 2.92 1.99 3.12
N ASP A 51 2.56 3.12 3.75
CA ASP A 51 3.46 3.86 4.63
C ASP A 51 3.31 3.37 6.07
N GLN A 52 4.13 2.38 6.44
CA GLN A 52 4.06 1.76 7.76
C GLN A 52 4.24 2.77 8.91
N VAL A 53 5.03 3.82 8.72
CA VAL A 53 5.29 4.82 9.78
C VAL A 53 4.04 5.65 10.04
N LYS A 54 3.34 6.08 8.99
CA LYS A 54 2.08 6.85 9.13
C LYS A 54 0.96 5.99 9.72
N ILE A 55 0.89 4.71 9.35
CA ILE A 55 -0.11 3.79 9.91
C ILE A 55 0.08 3.67 11.42
N LEU A 56 1.31 3.32 11.84
CA LEU A 56 1.63 3.08 13.25
C LEU A 56 1.54 4.33 14.13
N ARG A 57 1.72 5.52 13.55
CA ARG A 57 1.59 6.81 14.26
C ARG A 57 0.16 7.36 14.28
N SER A 58 -0.77 6.79 13.51
CA SER A 58 -2.12 7.33 13.46
C SER A 58 -2.91 6.97 14.71
N ALA A 59 -3.67 7.93 15.23
CA ALA A 59 -4.60 7.75 16.35
C ALA A 59 -5.75 6.77 16.03
N ARG A 60 -5.81 6.25 14.80
CA ARG A 60 -6.86 5.35 14.33
C ARG A 60 -6.72 3.92 14.86
N TRP A 61 -5.53 3.51 15.27
CA TRP A 61 -5.23 2.13 15.70
C TRP A 61 -4.85 2.00 17.17
N ALA A 62 -5.04 3.07 17.96
CA ALA A 62 -4.95 3.03 19.41
C ALA A 62 -6.37 3.00 19.99
N ALA A 63 -6.84 1.80 20.32
CA ALA A 63 -7.94 1.58 21.25
C ALA A 63 -7.37 0.86 22.47
#